data_AF-A0A1Q8J3M5-F1
#
_entry.id   AF-A0A1Q8J3M5-F1
#
_cell.length_a   1.000
_cell.length_b   1.000
_cell.length_c   1.000
_cell.angle_alpha   90.00
_cell.angle_beta   90.00
_cell.angle_gamma   90.00
#
_symmetry.space_group_name_H-M   'P 1'
#
loop_
_entity.id
_entity.type
_entity.pdbx_description
1 polymer ?
#
loop_
_entity_poly.entity_id
_entity_poly.type
_entity_poly.pdbx_seq_one_letter_code
_entity_poly.pdbx_strand_id
1 'polypeptide(L)' 'MTNALNDAELAVLLKTGADYHLLTTEQVATLLGRSVAQLANDRRVGLGPKWSQPFGPNGAVRYRLGDVRAFLSAPTE' A
#
# COMPACT_ATOMS: atom_id res chain seq x y z
N MET A 1 18.65 9.08 -5.37
CA MET A 1 18.42 7.75 -5.97
C MET A 1 17.18 7.17 -5.33
N THR A 2 16.01 7.36 -5.94
CA THR A 2 14.76 6.77 -5.45
C THR A 2 14.74 5.33 -5.95
N ASN A 3 15.03 4.37 -5.07
CA ASN A 3 14.91 2.95 -5.38
C ASN A 3 13.42 2.61 -5.41
N ALA A 4 12.73 3.08 -6.46
CA ALA A 4 11.35 2.72 -6.72
C ALA A 4 11.37 1.25 -7.16
N LEU A 5 10.88 0.36 -6.28
CA LEU A 5 10.62 -1.03 -6.66
C LEU A 5 9.78 -1.02 -7.93
N ASN A 6 10.24 -1.72 -8.95
CA ASN A 6 9.53 -1.83 -10.23
C ASN A 6 8.31 -2.75 -10.09
N ASP A 7 7.34 -2.63 -11.00
CA ASP A 7 6.04 -3.33 -10.91
C ASP A 7 6.19 -4.86 -10.80
N ALA A 8 7.24 -5.42 -11.42
CA ALA A 8 7.56 -6.83 -11.37
C ALA A 8 8.00 -7.29 -9.96
N GLU A 9 8.86 -6.52 -9.28
CA GLU A 9 9.29 -6.81 -7.91
C GLU A 9 8.12 -6.74 -6.91
N LEU A 10 7.20 -5.78 -7.10
CA LEU A 10 5.97 -5.68 -6.31
C LEU A 10 5.08 -6.92 -6.46
N ALA A 11 4.90 -7.41 -7.70
CA ALA A 11 4.14 -8.62 -7.97
C ALA A 11 4.78 -9.88 -7.38
N VAL A 12 6.12 -9.96 -7.34
CA VAL A 12 6.83 -11.05 -6.69
C VAL A 12 6.63 -11.00 -5.18
N LEU A 13 6.78 -9.83 -4.55
CA LEU A 13 6.58 -9.66 -3.10
C LEU A 13 5.15 -10.04 -2.67
N LEU A 14 4.16 -9.72 -3.49
CA LEU A 14 2.77 -10.13 -3.27
C LEU A 14 2.62 -11.66 -3.17
N LYS A 15 3.48 -12.44 -3.85
CA LYS A 15 3.43 -13.91 -3.86
C LYS A 15 4.30 -14.56 -2.77
N THR A 16 5.33 -13.87 -2.27
CA THR A 16 6.30 -14.46 -1.33
C THR A 16 5.89 -14.40 0.14
N GLY A 17 4.74 -13.80 0.49
CA GLY A 17 4.30 -13.74 1.89
C GLY A 17 5.09 -12.74 2.75
N ALA A 18 5.72 -11.73 2.14
CA ALA A 18 6.45 -10.67 2.83
C ALA A 18 5.51 -9.65 3.52
N ASP A 19 4.61 -10.12 4.38
CA ASP A 19 3.46 -9.35 4.87
C ASP A 19 3.86 -8.12 5.70
N TYR A 20 5.04 -8.15 6.31
CA TYR A 20 5.63 -7.04 7.06
C TYR A 20 6.32 -5.98 6.17
N HIS A 21 6.42 -6.23 4.86
CA HIS A 21 7.05 -5.28 3.95
C HIS A 21 6.20 -3.99 3.87
N LEU A 22 6.88 -2.84 3.99
CA LEU A 22 6.23 -1.54 4.04
C LEU A 22 6.24 -0.87 2.67
N LEU A 23 5.07 -0.75 2.07
CA LEU A 23 4.86 -0.08 0.81
C LEU A 23 4.61 1.43 0.99
N THR A 24 5.07 2.22 0.03
CA THR A 24 4.72 3.65 -0.10
C THR A 24 3.28 3.82 -0.59
N THR A 25 2.76 5.04 -0.50
CA THR A 25 1.47 5.38 -1.08
C THR A 25 1.46 5.22 -2.61
N GLU A 26 2.58 5.54 -3.28
CA GLU A 26 2.73 5.36 -4.73
C GLU A 26 2.62 3.89 -5.12
N GLN A 27 3.34 3.01 -4.42
CA GLN A 27 3.31 1.58 -4.70
C GLN A 27 1.93 0.96 -4.52
N VAL A 28 1.23 1.32 -3.44
CA VAL A 28 -0.14 0.83 -3.22
C VAL A 28 -1.11 1.42 -4.24
N ALA A 29 -0.95 2.70 -4.61
CA ALA A 29 -1.77 3.31 -5.65
C ALA A 29 -1.64 2.55 -6.99
N THR A 30 -0.41 2.20 -7.38
CA THR A 30 -0.15 1.36 -8.56
C THR A 30 -0.81 -0.01 -8.44
N LEU A 31 -0.66 -0.70 -7.29
CA LEU A 31 -1.26 -2.02 -7.06
C LEU A 31 -2.79 -2.01 -7.11
N LEU A 32 -3.42 -0.94 -6.64
CA LEU A 32 -4.88 -0.79 -6.64
C LEU A 32 -5.41 -0.20 -7.96
N GLY A 33 -4.56 0.17 -8.91
CA GLY A 33 -4.96 0.88 -10.12
C GLY A 33 -5.60 2.25 -9.83
N ARG A 34 -5.19 2.92 -8.75
CA ARG A 34 -5.71 4.24 -8.32
C ARG A 34 -4.61 5.29 -8.44
N SER A 35 -5.00 6.56 -8.49
CA SER A 35 -4.04 7.65 -8.30
C SER A 35 -3.65 7.81 -6.82
N VAL A 36 -2.47 8.36 -6.55
CA VAL A 36 -2.02 8.70 -5.19
C VAL A 36 -3.00 9.64 -4.50
N ALA A 37 -3.59 10.58 -5.24
CA ALA A 37 -4.58 11.52 -4.72
C ALA A 37 -5.88 10.82 -4.30
N GLN A 38 -6.39 9.89 -5.11
CA GLN A 38 -7.56 9.07 -4.77
C GLN A 38 -7.28 8.23 -3.53
N LEU A 39 -6.16 7.49 -3.48
CA LEU A 39 -5.81 6.68 -2.32
C LEU A 39 -5.61 7.54 -1.06
N ALA A 40 -5.06 8.75 -1.19
CA ALA A 40 -4.95 9.69 -0.07
C ALA A 40 -6.32 10.16 0.43
N ASN A 41 -7.28 10.40 -0.47
CA ASN A 41 -8.66 10.73 -0.11
C ASN A 41 -9.36 9.55 0.55
N ASP A 42 -9.24 8.35 -0.01
CA ASP A 42 -9.82 7.12 0.53
C ASP A 42 -9.43 6.91 2.00
N ARG A 43 -8.14 7.06 2.31
CA ARG A 43 -7.66 7.01 3.70
C ARG A 43 -8.34 8.01 4.62
N ARG A 44 -8.58 9.24 4.16
CA ARG A 44 -9.22 10.30 4.97
C ARG A 44 -10.65 9.97 5.33
N VAL A 45 -11.35 9.26 4.45
CA VAL A 45 -12.74 8.82 4.67
C VAL A 45 -12.83 7.41 5.25
N GLY A 46 -11.70 6.81 5.64
CA GLY A 46 -11.66 5.48 6.27
C GLY A 46 -11.78 4.31 5.29
N LEU A 47 -11.57 4.53 4.00
CA LEU A 47 -11.59 3.50 2.95
C LEU A 47 -10.17 3.05 2.59
N GLY A 48 -10.08 1.84 2.04
CA GLY A 48 -8.83 1.27 1.52
C GLY A 48 -8.04 0.42 2.52
N PRO A 49 -6.82 0.01 2.16
CA PRO A 49 -5.97 -0.82 3.02
C PRO A 49 -5.55 -0.08 4.30
N LYS A 50 -5.28 -0.85 5.37
CA LYS A 50 -4.71 -0.30 6.59
C LYS A 50 -3.36 0.36 6.33
N TRP A 51 -3.13 1.46 7.02
CA TRP A 51 -1.93 2.28 6.90
C TRP A 51 -1.39 2.69 8.26
N SER A 52 -0.12 3.10 8.29
CA SER A 52 0.56 3.57 9.50
C SER A 52 1.62 4.63 9.15
N GLN A 53 2.03 5.40 10.16
CA GLN A 53 3.13 6.37 10.06
C GLN A 53 4.24 5.96 11.04
N PRO A 54 5.08 4.97 10.69
CA PRO A 54 6.05 4.40 11.63
C PRO A 54 7.14 5.39 12.06
N PHE A 55 7.29 6.50 11.35
CA PHE A 55 8.30 7.53 11.61
C PHE A 55 7.74 8.78 12.31
N GLY A 56 6.59 8.66 12.99
CA GLY A 56 5.95 9.74 13.75
C GLY A 56 4.84 10.48 12.98
N PRO A 57 4.22 11.51 13.60
CA PRO A 57 3.02 12.19 13.07
C PRO A 57 3.24 12.92 11.74
N ASN A 58 4.48 13.37 11.49
CA ASN A 58 4.89 13.97 10.21
C ASN A 58 5.55 12.96 9.26
N GLY A 59 5.58 11.68 9.64
CA GLY A 59 6.18 10.62 8.86
C GLY A 59 5.38 10.27 7.61
N ALA A 60 6.07 9.78 6.59
CA ALA A 60 5.43 9.27 5.39
C ALA A 60 4.51 8.09 5.71
N VAL A 61 3.32 8.08 5.13
CA VAL A 61 2.38 6.97 5.28
C VAL A 61 2.91 5.72 4.59
N ARG A 62 2.85 4.59 5.30
CA ARG A 62 3.23 3.27 4.84
C ARG A 62 2.08 2.29 4.99
N TYR A 63 2.06 1.30 4.11
CA TYR A 63 1.08 0.23 4.10
C TYR A 63 1.81 -1.09 4.25
N ARG A 64 1.32 -1.97 5.13
CA ARG A 64 1.86 -3.33 5.17
C ARG A 64 1.36 -4.09 3.96
N LEU A 65 2.25 -4.82 3.30
CA LEU A 65 1.89 -5.63 2.16
C LEU A 65 0.78 -6.64 2.50
N GLY A 66 0.81 -7.23 3.69
CA GLY A 66 -0.24 -8.14 4.15
C GLY A 66 -1.61 -7.48 4.24
N ASP A 67 -1.69 -6.24 4.72
CA ASP A 67 -2.95 -5.48 4.80
C ASP A 67 -3.47 -5.10 3.41
N VAL A 68 -2.57 -4.76 2.48
CA VAL A 68 -2.93 -4.50 1.07
C VAL A 68 -3.44 -5.77 0.39
N ARG A 69 -2.78 -6.91 0.62
CA ARG A 69 -3.23 -8.21 0.08
C ARG A 69 -4.58 -8.61 0.67
N ALA A 70 -4.76 -8.44 1.98
CA ALA A 70 -6.03 -8.71 2.65
C ALA A 70 -7.16 -7.84 2.08
N PHE A 71 -6.89 -6.56 1.82
CA PHE A 71 -7.85 -5.66 1.17
C PHE A 71 -8.21 -6.11 -0.26
N LEU A 72 -7.21 -6.51 -1.06
CA LEU A 72 -7.43 -7.02 -2.42
C LEU A 72 -8.16 -8.36 -2.47
N SER A 73 -8.01 -9.18 -1.41
CA SER A 73 -8.62 -10.51 -1.32
C SER A 73 -9.97 -10.48 -0.60
N ALA A 74 -10.37 -9.35 -0.01
CA ALA A 74 -11.66 -9.21 0.64
C ALA A 74 -12.75 -9.24 -0.44
N PRO A 75 -13.82 -10.06 -0.27
CA PRO A 75 -14.95 -9.99 -1.17
C PRO A 75 -15.52 -8.58 -1.12
N THR A 76 -15.70 -7.98 -2.30
CA THR A 76 -16.39 -6.71 -2.44
C THR A 76 -17.86 -7.01 -2.14
N GLU A 77 -18.35 -6.60 -0.96
CA GLU A 77 -19.78 -6.64 -0.63
C GLU A 77 -20.60 -5.73 -1.56
#